data_AF-A0A6L3C5M9-F1
#
_entry.id   AF-A0A6L3C5M9-F1
#
_cell.length_a   1.000
_cell.length_b   1.000
_cell.length_c   1.000
_cell.angle_alpha   90.00
_cell.angle_beta   90.00
_cell.angle_gamma   90.00
#
_symmetry.space_group_name_H-M   'P 1'
#
loop_
_entity.id
_entity.type
_entity.pdbx_description
1 polymer ?
#
loop_
_entity_poly.entity_id
_entity_poly.type
_entity_poly.pdbx_seq_one_letter_code
_entity_poly.pdbx_strand_id
1 'polypeptide(L)' 'MADGEGGFSPQTIIDHLKANHVTHVVWLPDSETNFLYVLLQEEPTLDLIPVSREGQAFSTASGLSVGGAKPVILIQNT' A
#
# COMPACT_ATOMS: atom_id res chain seq x y z
N MET A 1 5.75 14.36 -17.40
CA MET A 1 7.21 14.24 -17.56
C MET A 1 7.83 14.13 -16.18
N ALA A 2 8.21 12.91 -15.79
CA ALA A 2 9.22 12.62 -14.80
C ALA A 2 9.80 11.22 -15.10
N ASP A 3 10.15 11.01 -16.38
CA ASP A 3 10.97 9.89 -16.83
C ASP A 3 12.43 10.31 -16.69
N GLY A 4 12.98 10.05 -15.50
CA GLY A 4 14.37 10.21 -15.17
C GLY A 4 14.64 9.38 -13.94
N GLU A 5 15.80 8.72 -13.88
CA GLU A 5 16.22 7.68 -12.91
C GLU A 5 16.32 8.14 -11.43
N GLY A 6 15.33 8.91 -10.97
CA GLY A 6 15.15 9.43 -9.62
C GLY A 6 13.75 10.04 -9.36
N GLY A 7 12.79 9.87 -10.26
CA GLY A 7 11.39 10.28 -10.04
C GLY A 7 10.61 9.21 -9.27
N PHE A 8 9.99 9.58 -8.14
CA PHE A 8 9.09 8.70 -7.39
C PHE A 8 7.80 8.50 -8.19
N SER A 9 7.80 7.56 -9.14
CA SER A 9 6.58 7.19 -9.86
C SER A 9 5.70 6.33 -8.96
N PRO A 10 4.45 6.74 -8.68
CA PRO A 10 3.53 5.93 -7.87
C PRO A 10 3.30 4.54 -8.49
N GLN A 11 3.37 4.43 -9.82
CA GLN A 11 3.24 3.16 -10.53
C GLN A 11 4.37 2.17 -10.17
N THR A 12 5.59 2.67 -9.96
CA THR A 12 6.73 1.84 -9.57
C THR A 12 6.47 1.13 -8.24
N ILE A 13 5.75 1.77 -7.31
CA ILE A 13 5.32 1.14 -6.06
C ILE A 13 4.41 -0.06 -6.36
N ILE A 14 3.36 0.15 -7.17
CA ILE A 14 2.41 -0.91 -7.55
C ILE A 14 3.14 -2.08 -8.21
N ASP A 15 4.06 -1.80 -9.14
CA ASP A 15 4.82 -2.83 -9.85
C ASP A 15 5.68 -3.66 -8.90
N HIS A 16 6.34 -3.02 -7.94
CA HIS A 16 7.12 -3.73 -6.92
C HIS A 16 6.24 -4.52 -5.94
N LEU A 17 5.08 -4.03 -5.55
CA LEU A 17 4.13 -4.77 -4.72
C LEU A 17 3.70 -6.07 -5.42
N LYS A 18 3.36 -5.99 -6.71
CA LYS A 18 2.96 -7.14 -7.54
C LYS A 18 4.10 -8.12 -7.77
N ALA A 19 5.29 -7.63 -8.09
CA ALA A 19 6.48 -8.45 -8.26
C ALA A 19 6.84 -9.22 -6.98
N ASN A 20 6.49 -8.67 -5.82
CA ASN A 20 6.65 -9.32 -4.52
C ASN A 20 5.44 -10.14 -4.08
N HIS A 21 4.42 -10.32 -4.92
CA HIS A 21 3.20 -11.06 -4.61
C HIS A 21 2.49 -10.55 -3.33
N VAL A 22 2.56 -9.24 -3.11
CA VAL A 22 1.75 -8.60 -2.08
C VAL A 22 0.28 -8.79 -2.44
N THR A 23 -0.53 -9.04 -1.42
CA THR A 23 -1.97 -9.31 -1.56
C THR A 23 -2.81 -8.21 -0.94
N HIS A 24 -2.33 -7.61 0.15
CA HIS A 24 -3.07 -6.59 0.90
C HIS A 24 -2.17 -5.40 1.21
N VAL A 25 -2.70 -4.20 1.08
CA VAL A 25 -2.06 -2.98 1.54
C VAL A 25 -2.88 -2.41 2.68
N VAL A 26 -2.31 -2.39 3.88
CA VAL A 26 -2.97 -1.84 5.08
C VAL A 26 -2.46 -0.43 5.31
N TRP A 27 -3.35 0.56 5.29
CA TRP A 27 -2.94 1.98 5.27
C TRP A 27 -3.95 2.90 5.96
N LEU A 28 -3.46 3.92 6.67
CA LEU A 28 -4.23 5.10 7.08
C LEU A 28 -4.18 6.15 5.96
N PRO A 29 -5.27 6.35 5.19
CA PRO A 29 -5.26 7.28 4.06
C PRO A 29 -4.93 8.71 4.51
N ASP A 30 -4.12 9.41 3.73
CA ASP A 30 -3.75 10.81 3.94
C ASP A 30 -3.99 11.66 2.68
N SER A 31 -4.01 12.98 2.86
CA SER A 31 -4.29 13.92 1.77
C SER A 31 -3.10 14.14 0.82
N GLU A 32 -1.86 14.00 1.29
CA GLU A 32 -0.64 14.29 0.52
C GLU A 32 -0.37 13.21 -0.53
N THR A 33 -0.67 11.95 -0.21
CA THR A 33 -0.43 10.81 -1.09
C THR A 33 -1.70 10.21 -1.71
N ASN A 34 -2.78 11.00 -1.82
CA ASN A 34 -4.05 10.54 -2.39
C ASN A 34 -3.94 9.95 -3.81
N PHE A 35 -2.96 10.39 -4.62
CA PHE A 35 -2.71 9.79 -5.93
C PHE A 35 -2.37 8.29 -5.84
N LEU A 36 -1.64 7.87 -4.81
CA LEU A 36 -1.27 6.47 -4.59
C LEU A 36 -2.49 5.69 -4.08
N TYR A 37 -3.35 6.32 -3.29
CA TYR A 37 -4.61 5.74 -2.83
C TYR A 37 -5.50 5.34 -3.99
N VAL A 38 -5.73 6.25 -4.94
CA VAL A 38 -6.53 5.96 -6.14
C VAL A 38 -5.93 4.82 -6.95
N LEU A 39 -4.62 4.84 -7.19
CA LEU A 39 -3.94 3.77 -7.95
C LEU A 39 -4.03 2.40 -7.26
N LEU A 40 -3.90 2.37 -5.93
CA LEU A 40 -4.07 1.14 -5.16
C LEU A 40 -5.52 0.61 -5.22
N GLN A 41 -6.53 1.47 -5.26
CA GLN A 41 -7.92 1.06 -5.45
C GLN A 41 -8.20 0.53 -6.86
N GLU A 42 -7.48 1.01 -7.87
CA GLU A 42 -7.64 0.59 -9.26
C GLU A 42 -6.90 -0.70 -9.61
N GLU A 43 -5.97 -1.17 -8.77
CA GLU A 43 -5.19 -2.39 -9.00
C GLU A 43 -5.92 -3.64 -8.48
N PRO A 44 -6.52 -4.48 -9.34
CA PRO A 44 -7.36 -5.60 -8.93
C PRO A 44 -6.60 -6.75 -8.25
N THR A 45 -5.27 -6.76 -8.30
CA THR A 45 -4.45 -7.79 -7.63
C THR A 45 -4.11 -7.44 -6.17
N LEU A 46 -4.49 -6.25 -5.69
CA LEU A 46 -4.24 -5.77 -4.34
C LEU A 46 -5.54 -5.41 -3.63
N ASP A 47 -5.70 -5.91 -2.40
CA ASP A 47 -6.78 -5.49 -1.51
C ASP A 47 -6.31 -4.33 -0.62
N LEU A 48 -6.84 -3.14 -0.87
CA LEU A 48 -6.57 -1.96 -0.04
C LEU A 48 -7.46 -1.98 1.23
N ILE A 49 -6.83 -2.07 2.40
CA ILE A 49 -7.49 -2.14 3.71
C ILE A 49 -7.27 -0.82 4.47
N PRO A 50 -8.24 0.11 4.45
CA PRO A 50 -8.12 1.36 5.19
C PRO A 50 -8.24 1.13 6.69
N VAL A 51 -7.39 1.80 7.48
CA VAL A 51 -7.48 1.85 8.95
C VAL A 51 -7.69 3.27 9.44
N SER A 52 -8.22 3.44 10.67
CA SER A 52 -8.47 4.76 11.25
C SER A 52 -7.32 5.30 12.10
N ARG A 53 -6.36 4.45 12.47
CA ARG A 53 -5.14 4.81 13.21
C ARG A 53 -3.99 3.90 12.82
N GLU A 54 -2.77 4.41 12.80
CA GLU A 54 -1.55 3.65 12.48
C GLU A 54 -1.36 2.43 13.39
N GLY A 55 -1.68 2.56 14.68
CA GLY A 55 -1.61 1.45 15.63
C GLY A 55 -2.49 0.24 15.27
N GLN A 56 -3.55 0.43 14.47
CA GLN A 56 -4.40 -0.66 13.99
C GLN A 56 -3.83 -1.37 12.76
N ALA A 57 -2.89 -0.75 12.03
CA ALA A 57 -2.32 -1.34 10.83
C ALA A 57 -1.55 -2.62 11.15
N PHE A 58 -0.79 -2.61 12.25
CA PHE A 58 0.05 -3.74 12.68
C PHE A 58 -0.77 -4.98 13.04
N SER A 59 -1.82 -4.84 13.86
CA SER A 59 -2.65 -5.98 14.24
C SER A 59 -3.44 -6.53 13.06
N THR A 60 -3.93 -5.66 12.17
CA THR A 60 -4.64 -6.05 10.93
C THR A 60 -3.73 -6.83 9.99
N ALA A 61 -2.54 -6.30 9.68
CA ALA A 61 -1.57 -6.99 8.84
C ALA A 61 -1.08 -8.30 9.48
N SER A 62 -0.90 -8.34 10.79
CA SER A 62 -0.53 -9.58 11.49
C SER A 62 -1.60 -10.67 11.33
N GLY A 63 -2.89 -10.32 11.48
CA GLY A 63 -4.00 -11.25 11.26
C GLY A 63 -4.05 -11.78 9.83
N LEU A 64 -3.89 -10.90 8.83
CA LEU A 64 -3.81 -11.27 7.42
C LEU A 64 -2.65 -12.24 7.14
N SER A 65 -1.46 -11.94 7.69
CA SER A 65 -0.28 -12.78 7.52
C SER A 65 -0.46 -14.17 8.16
N VAL A 66 -1.01 -14.24 9.37
CA VAL A 66 -1.34 -15.51 10.03
C VAL A 66 -2.39 -16.30 9.24
N GLY A 67 -3.31 -15.61 8.55
CA GLY A 67 -4.28 -16.19 7.63
C GLY A 67 -3.71 -16.68 6.30
N GLY A 68 -2.40 -16.56 6.07
CA GLY A 68 -1.71 -17.01 4.86
C GLY A 68 -1.61 -15.96 3.75
N ALA A 69 -2.08 -14.73 3.98
CA ALA A 69 -1.89 -13.62 3.05
C ALA A 69 -0.46 -13.04 3.15
N LYS A 70 -0.10 -12.21 2.17
CA LYS A 70 1.16 -11.43 2.16
C LYS A 70 0.86 -9.93 2.22
N PRO A 71 0.62 -9.36 3.42
CA PRO A 71 0.29 -7.96 3.58
C PRO A 71 1.53 -7.07 3.64
N VAL A 72 1.38 -5.80 3.27
CA VAL A 72 2.30 -4.72 3.61
C VAL A 72 1.57 -3.63 4.37
N ILE A 73 2.32 -2.88 5.16
CA ILE A 73 1.80 -1.71 5.88
C ILE A 73 2.39 -0.47 5.20
N LEU A 74 1.53 0.46 4.83
CA LEU A 74 1.93 1.81 4.42
C LEU A 74 1.61 2.76 5.58
N ILE A 75 2.61 3.46 6.09
CA ILE A 75 2.48 4.40 7.20
C ILE A 75 3.03 5.74 6.73
N GLN A 76 2.26 6.80 6.99
CA GLN A 76 2.76 8.17 6.87
C GLN A 76 3.65 8.44 8.09
N ASN A 77 4.91 8.81 7.88
CA ASN A 77 5.67 9.47 8.93
C ASN A 77 5.47 10.99 8.81
N THR A 78 5.22 11.66 9.93
CA THR A 78 5.23 13.13 10.01
C THR A 78 6.65 13.67 10.16
#